data_AF-A0A3C2C581-F1
#
_entry.id   AF-A0A3C2C581-F1
#
_cell.length_a   1.000
_cell.length_b   1.000
_cell.length_c   1.000
_cell.angle_alpha   90.00
_cell.angle_beta   90.00
_cell.angle_gamma   90.00
#
_symmetry.space_group_name_H-M   'P 1'
#
loop_
_entity.id
_entity.type
_entity.pdbx_description
1 polymer ?
#
loop_
_entity_poly.entity_id
_entity_poly.type
_entity_poly.pdbx_seq_one_letter_code
_entity_poly.pdbx_strand_id
1 'polypeptide(L)' 'RIREDNSLPNGINLWVAADQLRKGAATNAVQIAETVIEYSCLQRS' A
#
# COMPACT_ATOMS: atom_id res chain seq x y z
N ARG A 1 8.93 -5.95 -12.97
CA ARG A 1 9.20 -5.61 -14.40
C ARG A 1 8.62 -4.23 -14.67
N ILE A 2 9.46 -3.20 -14.82
CA ILE A 2 9.03 -1.81 -15.07
C ILE A 2 9.18 -1.54 -16.59
N ARG A 3 8.16 -0.99 -17.23
CA ARG A 3 8.16 -0.61 -18.65
C ARG A 3 7.22 0.56 -18.88
N GLU A 4 7.48 1.37 -19.90
CA GLU A 4 6.55 2.42 -20.33
C GLU A 4 5.25 1.80 -20.88
N ASP A 5 4.16 2.53 -20.73
CA ASP A 5 2.88 2.15 -21.31
C ASP A 5 2.77 2.62 -22.76
N ASN A 6 2.27 1.74 -23.62
CA ASN A 6 2.17 2.03 -25.05
C ASN A 6 0.87 2.79 -25.41
N SER A 7 -0.05 2.97 -24.46
CA SER A 7 -1.36 3.59 -24.70
C SER A 7 -1.44 5.02 -24.16
N LEU A 8 -0.68 5.33 -23.10
CA LEU A 8 -0.68 6.64 -22.44
C LEU A 8 0.72 7.28 -22.48
N PRO A 9 0.84 8.56 -22.88
CA PRO A 9 2.14 9.25 -23.01
C PRO A 9 3.01 9.25 -21.75
N ASN A 10 2.39 9.15 -20.57
CA ASN A 10 3.07 9.13 -19.26
C ASN A 10 2.71 7.88 -18.44
N GLY A 11 2.21 6.82 -19.07
CA GLY A 11 1.85 5.60 -18.35
C GLY A 11 3.07 4.72 -18.07
N ILE A 12 3.10 4.05 -16.92
CA ILE A 12 4.15 3.10 -16.54
C ILE A 12 3.51 1.81 -16.06
N ASN A 13 3.91 0.72 -16.66
CA ASN A 13 3.54 -0.63 -16.28
C ASN A 13 4.58 -1.21 -15.33
N LEU A 14 4.14 -1.72 -14.18
CA LEU A 14 5.02 -2.38 -13.22
C LEU A 14 4.42 -3.71 -12.75
N TRP A 15 5.27 -4.73 -12.69
CA TRP A 15 4.93 -6.01 -12.04
C TRP A 15 5.59 -6.08 -10.68
N VAL A 16 4.77 -6.03 -9.62
CA VAL A 16 5.17 -6.15 -8.22
C VAL A 16 4.67 -7.51 -7.71
N ALA A 17 5.59 -8.33 -7.23
CA ALA A 17 5.28 -9.59 -6.59
C ALA A 17 5.81 -9.54 -5.15
N ALA A 18 4.97 -9.90 -4.18
CA ALA A 18 5.34 -10.00 -2.78
C ALA A 18 4.79 -11.30 -2.19
N ASP A 19 5.45 -11.80 -1.13
CA ASP A 19 4.96 -12.91 -0.34
C ASP A 19 3.74 -12.45 0.47
N GLN A 20 2.55 -12.85 0.01
CA GLN A 20 1.27 -12.43 0.60
C GLN A 20 1.02 -13.06 1.98
N LEU A 21 1.76 -14.09 2.40
CA LEU A 21 1.63 -14.67 3.74
C LEU A 21 2.41 -13.86 4.79
N ARG A 22 3.47 -13.15 4.39
CA ARG A 22 4.28 -12.29 5.28
C ARG A 22 3.97 -10.80 5.16
N LYS A 23 3.43 -10.34 4.02
CA LYS A 23 3.12 -8.93 3.71
C LYS A 23 1.67 -8.67 3.27
N GLY A 24 0.77 -9.66 3.32
CA GLY A 24 -0.54 -9.54 2.65
C GLY A 24 -1.74 -9.16 3.52
N ALA A 25 -1.62 -9.01 4.85
CA ALA A 25 -2.78 -8.58 5.65
C ALA A 25 -2.37 -8.01 7.01
N ALA A 26 -1.72 -8.84 7.84
CA ALA A 26 -1.48 -8.51 9.25
C ALA A 26 -0.60 -7.26 9.43
N THR A 27 0.50 -7.15 8.67
CA THR A 27 1.41 -6.00 8.78
C THR A 27 0.75 -4.70 8.33
N ASN A 28 0.00 -4.72 7.23
CA ASN A 28 -0.72 -3.52 6.77
C ASN A 28 -1.80 -3.09 7.78
N ALA A 29 -2.52 -4.04 8.38
CA ALA A 29 -3.56 -3.74 9.36
C ALA A 29 -2.97 -3.11 10.64
N VAL A 30 -1.83 -3.61 11.12
CA VAL A 30 -1.12 -3.03 12.27
C VAL A 30 -0.58 -1.64 11.93
N GLN A 31 0.06 -1.45 10.77
CA GLN A 31 0.58 -0.13 10.36
C GLN A 31 -0.54 0.91 10.19
N ILE A 32 -1.70 0.52 9.67
CA ILE A 32 -2.87 1.40 9.58
C ILE A 32 -3.38 1.75 10.99
N ALA A 33 -3.47 0.77 11.90
CA ALA A 33 -3.90 1.01 13.28
C ALA A 33 -2.94 1.95 14.03
N GLU A 34 -1.63 1.75 13.89
CA GLU A 34 -0.59 2.63 14.45
C GLU A 34 -0.73 4.07 13.91
N THR A 35 -0.91 4.21 12.59
CA THR A 35 -1.12 5.51 11.94
C THR A 35 -2.38 6.19 12.49
N VAL A 36 -3.51 5.48 12.60
CA VAL A 36 -4.77 6.05 13.09
C VAL A 36 -4.65 6.51 14.56
N ILE A 37 -3.86 5.81 15.38
CA ILE A 37 -3.56 6.23 16.75
C ILE A 37 -2.64 7.46 16.76
N GLU A 38 -1.59 7.49 15.94
CA GLU A 38 -0.64 8.61 15.82
C GLU A 38 -1.33 9.91 15.42
N TYR A 39 -2.17 9.87 14.38
CA TYR A 39 -2.91 11.03 13.89
C TYR A 39 -4.16 11.35 14.73
N SER A 40 -4.40 10.60 15.82
CA SER A 40 -5.50 10.85 16.74
C SER A 40 -6.89 10.86 16.07
N CYS A 41 -7.05 10.18 14.93
CA CYS A 41 -8.31 10.13 14.19
C CYS A 41 -9.42 9.38 14.96
N LEU A 42 -9.05 8.65 16.01
CA LEU A 42 -9.94 7.96 16.95
C LEU A 42 -10.01 8.64 18.33
N GLN A 43 -9.68 9.93 18.44
CA GLN A 43 -9.89 10.65 19.69
C GLN A 43 -11.38 10.94 19.94
N ARG A 44 -11.93 10.07 20.81
CA ARG A 44 -12.91 10.34 21.87
C ARG A 44 -14.20 11.08 21.48
N SER A 45 -15.29 10.31 21.37
CA SER A 45 -16.58 10.75 21.90
C SER A 45 -16.58 10.65 23.42
#